data_AF-A0A5N5SKQ2-F1
#
_entry.id   AF-A0A5N5SKQ2-F1
#
_cell.length_a   1.000
_cell.length_b   1.000
_cell.length_c   1.000
_cell.angle_alpha   90.00
_cell.angle_beta   90.00
_cell.angle_gamma   90.00
#
_symmetry.space_group_name_H-M   'P 1'
#
loop_
_entity.id
_entity.type
_entity.pdbx_description
1 polymer ?
#
loop_
_entity_poly.entity_id
_entity_poly.type
_entity_poly.pdbx_seq_one_letter_code
_entity_poly.pdbx_strand_id
1 'polypeptide(L)'
;MYYVLRTEGSIHNYFKVHAPCESTSFKFSPQVMETFIRSCAGYCVITYILGIGDRHFDNLLLTPEGNLFHIDFGYILGRDPKPLPPPMKLTKEMVEAMNGHNSEKYVEFLSFCDSTFTQLRRHSSLVLNLFSLMIDASIPDIALEPDKTTKKIEDRFCLSLSEEEAVRHLREVIDASVAAVMAVVVEQIHRIAQYMRK
;
A
#
# COMPACT_ATOMS: atom_id res chain seq x y z
N MET A 1 4.30 -11.17 -5.00
CA MET A 1 2.92 -11.01 -5.49
C MET A 1 2.86 -11.55 -6.91
N TYR A 2 3.83 -11.21 -7.76
CA TYR A 2 3.94 -11.79 -9.11
C TYR A 2 3.90 -13.32 -9.10
N TYR A 3 4.73 -13.96 -8.27
CA TYR A 3 4.72 -15.43 -8.10
C TYR A 3 3.33 -15.95 -7.72
N VAL A 4 2.73 -15.39 -6.66
CA VAL A 4 1.40 -15.76 -6.14
C VAL A 4 0.32 -15.67 -7.22
N LEU A 5 0.23 -14.55 -7.92
CA LEU A 5 -0.78 -14.33 -8.95
C LEU A 5 -0.55 -15.24 -10.16
N ARG A 6 0.71 -15.54 -10.49
CA ARG A 6 1.05 -16.42 -11.61
C ARG A 6 0.75 -17.90 -11.31
N THR A 7 0.99 -18.37 -10.08
CA THR A 7 0.78 -19.78 -9.72
C THR A 7 -0.66 -20.07 -9.30
N GLU A 8 -1.28 -19.19 -8.51
CA GLU A 8 -2.59 -19.44 -7.89
C GLU A 8 -3.72 -18.58 -8.47
N GLY A 9 -3.41 -17.62 -9.34
CA GLY A 9 -4.38 -16.71 -9.97
C GLY A 9 -4.95 -15.62 -9.05
N SER A 10 -4.98 -15.83 -7.73
CA SER A 10 -5.41 -14.83 -6.75
C SER A 10 -4.77 -15.06 -5.38
N ILE A 11 -4.71 -13.98 -4.57
CA ILE A 11 -4.26 -14.04 -3.17
C ILE A 11 -5.13 -15.00 -2.35
N HIS A 12 -6.44 -15.03 -2.60
CA HIS A 12 -7.36 -15.97 -1.94
C HIS A 12 -7.03 -17.43 -2.22
N ASN A 13 -6.76 -17.77 -3.49
CA ASN A 13 -6.41 -19.16 -3.84
C ASN A 13 -5.10 -19.57 -3.17
N TYR A 14 -4.12 -18.67 -3.14
CA TYR A 14 -2.87 -18.89 -2.43
C TYR A 14 -3.10 -19.17 -0.94
N PHE A 15 -3.92 -18.39 -0.24
CA PHE A 15 -4.24 -18.68 1.16
C PHE A 15 -5.03 -19.98 1.34
N LYS A 16 -5.93 -20.35 0.43
CA LYS A 16 -6.62 -21.65 0.48
C LYS A 16 -5.66 -22.82 0.34
N VAL A 17 -4.67 -22.72 -0.54
CA VAL A 17 -3.67 -23.78 -0.76
C VAL A 17 -2.72 -23.91 0.44
N HIS A 18 -2.28 -22.78 0.99
CA HIS A 18 -1.21 -22.78 2.00
C HIS A 18 -1.69 -22.71 3.46
N ALA A 19 -2.93 -22.29 3.71
CA ALA A 19 -3.51 -22.20 5.05
C ALA A 19 -5.00 -22.60 5.07
N PRO A 20 -5.37 -23.80 4.57
CA PRO A 20 -6.76 -24.23 4.43
C PRO A 20 -7.49 -24.30 5.77
N CYS A 21 -8.77 -23.91 5.75
CA CYS A 21 -9.65 -24.02 6.91
C CYS A 21 -11.11 -24.11 6.44
N GLU A 22 -11.64 -25.33 6.32
CA GLU A 22 -12.98 -25.58 5.73
C GLU A 22 -14.14 -25.03 6.58
N SER A 23 -13.91 -24.72 7.86
CA SER A 23 -14.95 -24.20 8.76
C SER A 23 -15.23 -22.71 8.57
N THR A 24 -14.51 -22.02 7.69
CA THR A 24 -14.64 -20.57 7.46
C THR A 24 -15.23 -20.26 6.09
N SER A 25 -15.89 -19.10 5.95
CA SER A 25 -16.46 -18.63 4.68
C SER A 25 -15.41 -18.51 3.56
N PHE A 26 -14.20 -18.12 3.93
CA PHE A 26 -13.07 -17.94 3.01
C PHE A 26 -12.36 -19.24 2.64
N LYS A 27 -12.61 -20.33 3.38
CA LYS A 27 -11.92 -21.63 3.26
C LYS A 27 -10.43 -21.60 3.61
N PHE A 28 -9.99 -20.59 4.33
CA PHE A 28 -8.66 -20.48 4.91
C PHE A 28 -8.70 -19.85 6.30
N SER A 29 -7.58 -19.95 7.02
CA SER A 29 -7.47 -19.45 8.40
C SER A 29 -7.84 -17.95 8.51
N PRO A 30 -8.73 -17.56 9.44
CA PRO A 30 -9.05 -16.15 9.66
C PRO A 30 -7.85 -15.31 10.09
N GLN A 31 -6.88 -15.93 10.78
CA GLN A 31 -5.64 -15.29 11.22
C GLN A 31 -4.77 -14.86 10.03
N VAL A 32 -4.78 -15.63 8.93
CA VAL A 32 -4.05 -15.26 7.70
C VAL A 32 -4.65 -14.01 7.06
N MET A 33 -5.99 -13.91 7.03
CA MET A 33 -6.66 -12.68 6.56
C MET A 33 -6.32 -11.48 7.44
N GLU A 34 -6.35 -11.65 8.76
CA GLU A 34 -6.03 -10.58 9.70
C GLU A 34 -4.58 -10.09 9.53
N THR A 35 -3.61 -11.01 9.45
CA THR A 35 -2.20 -10.69 9.19
C THR A 35 -2.03 -9.95 7.87
N PHE A 36 -2.71 -10.40 6.82
CA PHE A 36 -2.69 -9.73 5.51
C PHE A 36 -3.21 -8.30 5.59
N ILE A 37 -4.37 -8.10 6.21
CA ILE A 37 -4.98 -6.78 6.35
C ILE A 37 -4.07 -5.84 7.15
N ARG A 38 -3.53 -6.30 8.28
CA ARG A 38 -2.64 -5.50 9.14
C ARG A 38 -1.34 -5.12 8.43
N SER A 39 -0.69 -6.09 7.78
CA SER A 39 0.56 -5.84 7.06
C SER A 39 0.33 -4.93 5.85
N CYS A 40 -0.76 -5.13 5.11
CA CYS A 40 -1.20 -4.25 4.03
C CYS A 40 -1.40 -2.80 4.50
N ALA A 41 -2.13 -2.59 5.60
CA ALA A 41 -2.32 -1.26 6.18
C ALA A 41 -1.00 -0.61 6.59
N GLY A 42 -0.14 -1.35 7.30
CA GLY A 42 1.16 -0.89 7.73
C GLY A 42 2.04 -0.43 6.57
N TYR A 43 2.21 -1.28 5.55
CA TYR A 43 3.03 -0.95 4.40
C TYR A 43 2.44 0.16 3.53
N CYS A 44 1.11 0.24 3.37
CA CYS A 44 0.47 1.36 2.69
C CYS A 44 0.86 2.69 3.36
N VAL A 45 0.65 2.79 4.68
CA VAL A 45 0.96 4.02 5.42
C VAL A 45 2.46 4.35 5.40
N ILE A 46 3.34 3.37 5.62
CA ILE A 46 4.80 3.59 5.62
C ILE A 46 5.29 4.02 4.23
N THR A 47 4.80 3.38 3.16
CA THR A 47 5.20 3.75 1.79
C THR A 47 4.68 5.10 1.36
N TYR A 48 3.52 5.52 1.86
CA TYR A 48 3.02 6.88 1.71
C TYR A 48 3.93 7.90 2.41
N ILE A 49 4.22 7.70 3.69
CA ILE A 49 5.04 8.63 4.50
C ILE A 49 6.45 8.79 3.91
N LEU A 50 7.09 7.66 3.56
CA LEU A 50 8.45 7.67 3.02
C LEU A 50 8.50 7.99 1.51
N GLY A 51 7.35 8.08 0.85
CA GLY A 51 7.26 8.31 -0.59
C GLY A 51 7.98 7.23 -1.40
N ILE A 52 7.80 5.95 -1.04
CA ILE A 52 8.46 4.84 -1.72
C ILE A 52 7.85 4.63 -3.11
N GLY A 53 8.69 4.77 -4.14
CA GLY A 53 8.34 4.61 -5.54
C GLY A 53 8.48 3.19 -6.06
N ASP A 54 8.15 3.00 -7.34
CA ASP A 54 8.36 1.76 -8.10
C ASP A 54 7.78 0.51 -7.44
N ARG A 55 6.61 0.63 -6.81
CA ARG A 55 5.89 -0.55 -6.30
C ARG A 55 5.19 -1.26 -7.47
N HIS A 56 5.67 -2.45 -7.80
CA HIS A 56 5.07 -3.41 -8.73
C HIS A 56 5.02 -4.80 -8.09
N PHE A 57 4.38 -5.77 -8.75
CA PHE A 57 4.10 -7.08 -8.15
C PHE A 57 5.33 -7.90 -7.77
N ASP A 58 6.50 -7.62 -8.34
CA ASP A 58 7.76 -8.26 -7.94
C ASP A 58 8.31 -7.68 -6.64
N ASN A 59 8.05 -6.40 -6.38
CA ASN A 59 8.48 -5.70 -5.17
C ASN A 59 7.54 -5.92 -3.97
N LEU A 60 6.38 -6.54 -4.19
CA LEU A 60 5.43 -6.89 -3.13
C LEU A 60 5.51 -8.38 -2.91
N LEU A 61 5.93 -8.87 -1.75
CA LEU A 61 5.98 -10.30 -1.44
C LEU A 61 4.90 -10.68 -0.43
N LEU A 62 4.48 -11.94 -0.46
CA LEU A 62 3.41 -12.46 0.39
C LEU A 62 3.81 -13.82 0.95
N THR A 63 3.70 -13.99 2.28
CA THR A 63 3.98 -15.28 2.94
C THR A 63 2.70 -16.12 3.12
N PRO A 64 2.82 -17.45 3.29
CA PRO A 64 1.70 -18.33 3.64
C PRO A 64 0.88 -17.88 4.86
N GLU A 65 1.53 -17.25 5.84
CA GLU A 65 0.91 -16.75 7.07
C GLU A 65 0.17 -15.42 6.87
N GLY A 66 0.19 -14.88 5.65
CA GLY A 66 -0.51 -13.65 5.27
C GLY A 66 0.35 -12.40 5.31
N ASN A 67 1.64 -12.47 5.65
CA ASN A 67 2.46 -11.25 5.72
C ASN A 67 2.70 -10.68 4.32
N LEU A 68 2.16 -9.49 4.06
CA LEU A 68 2.53 -8.68 2.91
C LEU A 68 3.73 -7.82 3.28
N PHE A 69 4.80 -7.85 2.48
CA PHE A 69 5.95 -6.98 2.70
C PHE A 69 6.57 -6.48 1.41
N HIS A 70 7.19 -5.31 1.50
CA HIS A 70 7.81 -4.65 0.36
C HIS A 70 9.31 -4.96 0.36
N ILE A 71 9.86 -5.26 -0.81
CA ILE A 71 11.30 -5.39 -1.05
C ILE A 71 11.76 -4.35 -2.06
N ASP A 72 13.07 -4.15 -2.14
CA ASP A 72 13.73 -3.17 -3.01
C ASP A 72 13.26 -1.73 -2.76
N PHE A 73 14.09 -0.88 -2.17
CA PHE A 73 13.73 0.51 -1.87
C PHE A 73 14.56 1.50 -2.68
N GLY A 74 14.88 1.14 -3.94
CA GLY A 74 15.71 1.98 -4.83
C GLY A 74 15.13 3.35 -5.20
N TYR A 75 13.83 3.57 -4.94
CA TYR A 75 13.15 4.86 -5.15
C TYR A 75 12.42 5.29 -3.88
N ILE A 76 12.84 6.41 -3.29
CA ILE A 76 12.27 6.98 -2.07
C ILE A 76 11.96 8.47 -2.22
N LEU A 77 11.28 9.06 -1.24
CA LEU A 77 11.01 10.51 -1.16
C LEU A 77 10.27 11.07 -2.38
N GLY A 78 9.36 10.27 -2.94
CA GLY A 78 8.52 10.63 -4.07
C GLY A 78 9.16 10.43 -5.44
N ARG A 79 10.39 9.90 -5.51
CA ARG A 79 10.97 9.45 -6.78
C ARG A 79 10.21 8.22 -7.25
N ASP A 80 9.93 8.16 -8.55
CA ASP A 80 9.29 7.01 -9.19
C ASP A 80 9.68 7.03 -10.68
N PRO A 81 10.01 5.90 -11.30
CA PRO A 81 10.25 5.84 -12.74
C PRO A 81 8.98 6.09 -13.56
N LYS A 82 7.79 5.92 -12.95
CA LYS A 82 6.50 6.17 -13.60
C LYS A 82 6.13 7.66 -13.49
N PRO A 83 5.58 8.28 -14.55
CA PRO A 83 5.33 9.72 -14.56
C PRO A 83 4.19 10.17 -13.62
N LEU A 84 3.22 9.29 -13.34
CA LEU A 84 2.06 9.58 -12.50
C LEU A 84 1.79 8.39 -11.58
N PRO A 85 2.61 8.19 -10.53
CA PRO A 85 2.36 7.13 -9.58
C PRO A 85 1.09 7.43 -8.75
N PRO A 86 0.31 6.41 -8.39
CA PRO A 86 -0.77 6.61 -7.43
C PRO A 86 -0.20 7.07 -6.09
N PRO A 87 -0.94 7.91 -5.33
CA PRO A 87 -0.43 8.49 -4.10
C PRO A 87 -0.33 7.46 -2.96
N MET A 88 -1.17 6.42 -2.98
CA MET A 88 -1.05 5.22 -2.14
C MET A 88 -0.70 3.99 -2.98
N LYS A 89 0.18 3.13 -2.47
CA LYS A 89 0.61 1.90 -3.15
C LYS A 89 -0.33 0.74 -2.78
N LEU A 90 -1.56 0.81 -3.27
CA LEU A 90 -2.62 -0.19 -3.07
C LEU A 90 -3.04 -0.76 -4.43
N THR A 91 -2.95 -2.08 -4.62
CA THR A 91 -3.28 -2.73 -5.90
C THR A 91 -4.70 -3.29 -5.91
N LYS A 92 -5.22 -3.55 -7.11
CA LYS A 92 -6.53 -4.19 -7.31
C LYS A 92 -6.63 -5.51 -6.57
N GLU A 93 -5.63 -6.36 -6.72
CA GLU A 93 -5.58 -7.71 -6.19
C GLU A 93 -5.56 -7.70 -4.65
N MET A 94 -4.93 -6.68 -4.05
CA MET A 94 -4.97 -6.48 -2.60
C MET A 94 -6.39 -6.11 -2.13
N VAL A 95 -7.07 -5.22 -2.85
CA VAL A 95 -8.47 -4.85 -2.55
C VAL A 95 -9.42 -6.03 -2.78
N GLU A 96 -9.22 -6.81 -3.85
CA GLU A 96 -10.01 -8.01 -4.13
C GLU A 96 -9.78 -9.11 -3.08
N ALA A 97 -8.56 -9.26 -2.58
CA ALA A 97 -8.28 -10.16 -1.45
C ALA A 97 -9.01 -9.74 -0.17
N MET A 98 -9.36 -8.47 -0.04
CA MET A 98 -10.24 -7.98 1.04
C MET A 98 -11.72 -8.10 0.67
N ASN A 99 -12.13 -8.87 -0.34
CA ASN A 99 -13.52 -8.92 -0.86
C ASN A 99 -14.04 -7.59 -1.44
N GLY A 100 -13.15 -6.69 -1.87
CA GLY A 100 -13.53 -5.44 -2.52
C GLY A 100 -13.78 -4.28 -1.56
N HIS A 101 -13.91 -3.08 -2.12
CA HIS A 101 -13.96 -1.80 -1.39
C HIS A 101 -15.19 -1.60 -0.49
N ASN A 102 -16.26 -2.39 -0.66
CA ASN A 102 -17.48 -2.31 0.15
C ASN A 102 -17.55 -3.39 1.25
N SER A 103 -16.49 -4.16 1.44
CA SER A 103 -16.49 -5.26 2.41
C SER A 103 -16.16 -4.81 3.83
N GLU A 104 -16.55 -5.62 4.81
CA GLU A 104 -16.12 -5.45 6.21
C GLU A 104 -14.59 -5.51 6.35
N LYS A 105 -13.92 -6.36 5.56
CA LYS A 105 -12.46 -6.51 5.58
C LYS A 105 -11.73 -5.28 5.05
N TYR A 106 -12.30 -4.59 4.07
CA TYR A 106 -11.77 -3.32 3.60
C TYR A 106 -11.97 -2.22 4.65
N VAL A 107 -13.11 -2.21 5.35
CA VAL A 107 -13.34 -1.30 6.50
C VAL A 107 -12.33 -1.56 7.63
N GLU A 108 -12.02 -2.82 7.95
CA GLU A 108 -10.96 -3.18 8.90
C GLU A 108 -9.58 -2.65 8.45
N PHE A 109 -9.20 -2.89 7.18
CA PHE A 109 -7.96 -2.35 6.59
C PHE A 109 -7.84 -0.84 6.77
N LEU A 110 -8.91 -0.14 6.45
CA LEU A 110 -9.03 1.30 6.57
C LEU A 110 -8.86 1.78 8.03
N SER A 111 -9.48 1.08 8.99
CA SER A 111 -9.30 1.37 10.42
C SER A 111 -7.86 1.16 10.90
N PHE A 112 -7.18 0.13 10.39
CA PHE A 112 -5.76 -0.08 10.66
C PHE A 112 -4.87 0.98 10.01
N CYS A 113 -5.22 1.49 8.83
CA CYS A 113 -4.50 2.61 8.20
C CYS A 113 -4.58 3.87 9.08
N ASP A 114 -5.78 4.22 9.55
CA ASP A 114 -5.98 5.37 10.43
C ASP A 114 -5.15 5.23 11.71
N SER A 115 -5.27 4.07 12.36
CA SER A 115 -4.56 3.78 13.60
C SER A 115 -3.05 3.85 13.39
N THR A 116 -2.53 3.23 12.33
CA THR A 116 -1.09 3.24 12.01
C THR A 116 -0.60 4.65 11.74
N PHE A 117 -1.33 5.41 10.93
CA PHE A 117 -0.95 6.78 10.58
C PHE A 117 -0.94 7.68 11.80
N THR A 118 -1.99 7.63 12.63
CA THR A 118 -2.06 8.36 13.89
C THR A 118 -0.89 8.05 14.81
N GLN A 119 -0.54 6.77 15.00
CA GLN A 119 0.58 6.39 15.85
C GLN A 119 1.92 6.89 15.29
N LEU A 120 2.16 6.73 13.99
CA LEU A 120 3.39 7.24 13.36
C LEU A 120 3.47 8.76 13.44
N ARG A 121 2.35 9.48 13.29
CA ARG A 121 2.28 10.94 13.40
C ARG A 121 2.70 11.44 14.79
N ARG A 122 2.25 10.76 15.85
CA ARG A 122 2.62 11.05 17.25
C ARG A 122 4.12 10.85 17.51
N HIS A 123 4.78 9.98 16.74
CA HIS A 123 6.21 9.69 16.82
C HIS A 123 7.03 10.28 15.66
N SER A 124 6.47 11.22 14.91
CA SER A 124 7.08 11.81 13.70
C SER A 124 8.46 12.41 13.97
N SER A 125 8.68 13.04 15.13
CA SER A 125 9.97 13.63 15.50
C SER A 125 11.13 12.64 15.44
N LEU A 126 10.92 11.36 15.82
CA LEU A 126 11.96 10.33 15.72
C LEU A 126 12.35 10.10 14.26
N VAL A 127 11.35 9.93 13.39
CA VAL A 127 11.55 9.70 11.96
C VAL A 127 12.24 10.90 11.32
N LEU A 128 11.76 12.12 11.57
CA LEU A 128 12.32 13.35 11.01
C LEU A 128 13.77 13.59 11.47
N ASN A 129 14.10 13.28 12.73
CA ASN A 129 15.46 13.40 13.24
C ASN A 129 16.39 12.38 12.58
N LEU A 130 15.95 11.12 12.41
CA LEU A 130 16.75 10.11 11.70
C LEU A 130 17.04 10.55 10.26
N PHE A 131 16.04 11.04 9.53
CA PHE A 131 16.25 11.53 8.16
C PHE A 131 17.13 12.78 8.10
N SER A 132 17.05 13.67 9.09
CA SER A 132 17.95 14.81 9.19
C SER A 132 19.41 14.40 9.39
N LEU A 133 19.67 13.31 10.12
CA LEU A 133 21.02 12.74 10.27
C LEU A 133 21.51 11.98 9.02
N MET A 134 20.58 11.53 8.17
CA MET A 134 20.91 10.80 6.93
C MET A 134 21.21 11.71 5.73
N ILE A 135 21.10 13.03 5.88
CA ILE A 135 21.37 14.02 4.82
C ILE A 135 22.76 13.79 4.20
N ASP A 136 23.77 13.51 5.03
CA ASP A 136 25.16 13.29 4.60
C ASP A 136 25.49 11.81 4.33
N ALA A 137 24.52 10.90 4.45
CA ALA A 137 24.74 9.45 4.33
C ALA A 137 25.02 8.97 2.89
N SER A 138 25.16 9.89 1.92
CA SER A 138 25.40 9.60 0.49
C SER A 138 24.36 8.67 -0.14
N ILE A 139 23.13 8.66 0.37
CA ILE A 139 22.01 7.94 -0.23
C ILE A 139 21.58 8.68 -1.51
N PRO A 140 21.56 8.05 -2.70
CA PRO A 140 21.38 8.76 -3.97
C PRO A 140 20.16 9.70 -4.02
N ASP A 141 18.99 9.22 -3.61
CA ASP A 141 17.75 10.00 -3.64
C ASP A 141 17.74 11.16 -2.62
N ILE A 142 18.46 11.02 -1.51
CA ILE A 142 18.63 12.08 -0.50
C ILE A 142 19.63 13.11 -0.99
N ALA A 143 20.77 12.66 -1.54
CA ALA A 143 21.85 13.50 -2.03
C ALA A 143 21.42 14.46 -3.16
N LEU A 144 20.36 14.11 -3.89
CA LEU A 144 19.79 14.96 -4.93
C LEU A 144 19.10 16.22 -4.37
N GLU A 145 18.42 16.11 -3.22
CA GLU A 145 17.72 17.23 -2.59
C GLU A 145 17.80 17.15 -1.06
N PRO A 146 19.01 17.31 -0.46
CA PRO A 146 19.22 17.03 0.96
C PRO A 146 18.38 17.97 1.85
N ASP A 147 18.35 19.26 1.52
CA ASP A 147 17.59 20.29 2.24
C ASP A 147 16.06 20.10 2.19
N LYS A 148 15.55 19.30 1.24
CA LYS A 148 14.11 19.06 1.09
C LYS A 148 13.67 17.69 1.58
N THR A 149 14.62 16.80 1.92
CA THR A 149 14.33 15.42 2.30
C THR A 149 13.43 15.35 3.53
N THR A 150 13.83 16.00 4.62
CA THR A 150 13.04 16.01 5.86
C THR A 150 11.69 16.69 5.63
N LYS A 151 11.65 17.79 4.87
CA LYS A 151 10.41 18.50 4.56
C LYS A 151 9.40 17.65 3.78
N LYS A 152 9.85 16.87 2.79
CA LYS A 152 8.96 15.96 2.03
C LYS A 152 8.29 14.93 2.95
N ILE A 153 9.02 14.41 3.93
CA ILE A 153 8.46 13.45 4.91
C ILE A 153 7.53 14.19 5.89
N GLU A 154 7.92 15.36 6.36
CA GLU A 154 7.11 16.20 7.25
C GLU A 154 5.75 16.55 6.63
N ASP A 155 5.74 16.96 5.36
CA ASP A 155 4.52 17.27 4.60
C ASP A 155 3.58 16.06 4.55
N ARG A 156 4.13 14.83 4.41
CA ARG A 156 3.36 13.58 4.39
C ARG A 156 2.78 13.20 5.76
N PHE A 157 3.37 13.66 6.85
CA PHE A 157 2.81 13.52 8.19
C PHE A 157 1.65 14.50 8.47
N CYS A 158 1.47 15.52 7.63
CA CYS A 158 0.41 16.51 7.75
C CYS A 158 0.36 17.15 9.16
N LEU A 159 1.53 17.50 9.74
CA LEU A 159 1.66 17.92 11.13
C LEU A 159 0.87 19.19 11.49
N SER A 160 0.57 20.04 10.51
CA SER A 160 -0.26 21.24 10.68
C SER A 160 -1.75 20.96 10.86
N LEU A 161 -2.22 19.75 10.56
CA LEU A 161 -3.63 19.36 10.66
C LEU A 161 -3.93 18.74 12.03
N SER A 162 -5.21 18.81 12.45
CA SER A 162 -5.72 18.00 13.56
C SER A 162 -5.61 16.51 13.25
N GLU A 163 -5.71 15.64 14.26
CA GLU A 163 -5.67 14.19 14.03
C GLU A 163 -6.82 13.73 13.12
N GLU A 164 -8.03 14.28 13.33
CA GLU A 164 -9.22 13.98 12.53
C GLU A 164 -9.09 14.47 11.09
N GLU A 165 -8.51 15.65 10.88
CA GLU A 165 -8.23 16.20 9.55
C GLU A 165 -7.15 15.41 8.82
N ALA A 166 -6.09 15.02 9.52
CA ALA A 166 -5.00 14.23 8.95
C ALA A 166 -5.47 12.82 8.55
N VAL A 167 -6.30 12.17 9.38
CA VAL A 167 -6.94 10.88 9.04
C VAL A 167 -7.83 11.03 7.81
N ARG A 168 -8.65 12.08 7.76
CA ARG A 168 -9.50 12.36 6.58
C ARG A 168 -8.67 12.56 5.31
N HIS A 169 -7.58 13.30 5.39
CA HIS A 169 -6.65 13.48 4.28
C HIS A 169 -6.06 12.13 3.80
N LEU A 170 -5.66 11.27 4.72
CA LEU A 170 -5.18 9.93 4.38
C LEU A 170 -6.27 9.10 3.66
N ARG A 171 -7.53 9.20 4.10
CA ARG A 171 -8.65 8.53 3.42
C ARG A 171 -8.84 9.01 1.99
N GLU A 172 -8.79 10.33 1.76
CA GLU A 172 -8.87 10.91 0.42
C GLU A 172 -7.74 10.39 -0.49
N VAL A 173 -6.53 10.24 0.04
CA VAL A 173 -5.38 9.66 -0.67
C VAL A 173 -5.61 8.18 -1.03
N ILE A 174 -6.17 7.39 -0.10
CA ILE A 174 -6.51 5.98 -0.35
C ILE A 174 -7.60 5.90 -1.43
N ASP A 175 -8.67 6.67 -1.30
CA ASP A 175 -9.81 6.65 -2.22
C ASP A 175 -9.40 7.07 -3.64
N ALA A 176 -8.57 8.11 -3.76
CA ALA A 176 -8.00 8.50 -5.05
C ALA A 176 -7.18 7.38 -5.71
N SER A 177 -6.47 6.59 -4.90
CA SER A 177 -5.67 5.46 -5.39
C SER A 177 -6.54 4.30 -5.85
N VAL A 178 -7.59 3.97 -5.10
CA VAL A 178 -8.56 2.93 -5.50
C VAL A 178 -9.33 3.35 -6.76
N ALA A 179 -9.76 4.61 -6.84
CA ALA A 179 -10.44 5.14 -8.03
C ALA A 179 -9.55 5.03 -9.28
N ALA A 180 -8.27 5.38 -9.17
CA ALA A 180 -7.31 5.22 -10.27
C ALA A 180 -7.17 3.75 -10.71
N VAL A 181 -7.12 2.82 -9.76
CA VAL A 181 -7.10 1.38 -10.05
C VAL A 181 -8.37 0.93 -10.78
N MET A 182 -9.54 1.34 -10.30
CA MET A 182 -10.82 0.97 -10.90
C MET A 182 -10.98 1.53 -12.31
N ALA A 183 -10.53 2.76 -12.57
CA ALA A 183 -10.55 3.36 -13.89
C ALA A 183 -9.76 2.53 -14.91
N VAL A 184 -8.58 2.02 -14.53
CA VAL A 184 -7.77 1.15 -15.39
C VAL A 184 -8.51 -0.16 -15.72
N VAL A 185 -9.24 -0.73 -14.75
CA VAL A 185 -10.03 -1.96 -14.98
C VAL A 185 -11.17 -1.73 -15.95
N VAL A 186 -11.94 -0.65 -15.77
CA VAL A 186 -13.06 -0.29 -16.65
C VAL A 186 -12.58 -0.11 -18.09
N GLU A 187 -11.45 0.59 -18.26
CA GLU A 187 -10.81 0.80 -19.55
C GLU A 187 -10.39 -0.52 -20.22
N GLN A 188 -9.82 -1.46 -19.47
CA GLN A 188 -9.46 -2.78 -19.99
C GLN A 188 -10.68 -3.59 -20.46
N ILE A 189 -11.76 -3.60 -19.66
CA ILE A 189 -13.02 -4.27 -20.03
C ILE A 189 -13.59 -3.65 -21.31
N HIS A 190 -13.55 -2.31 -21.42
CA HIS A 190 -14.03 -1.60 -22.60
C HIS A 190 -13.26 -2.04 -23.87
N ARG A 191 -11.93 -2.16 -23.81
CA ARG A 191 -11.12 -2.64 -24.94
C ARG A 191 -11.44 -4.07 -25.34
N ILE A 192 -11.63 -4.97 -24.37
CA ILE A 192 -12.00 -6.36 -24.65
C ILE A 192 -13.37 -6.42 -25.34
N ALA A 193 -14.35 -5.66 -24.82
CA ALA A 193 -15.67 -5.56 -25.42
C ALA A 193 -15.65 -4.97 -26.84
N GLN A 194 -14.76 -4.00 -27.12
CA GLN A 194 -14.54 -3.46 -28.47
C GLN A 194 -13.91 -4.51 -29.41
N TYR A 195 -12.98 -5.32 -28.92
CA TYR A 195 -12.35 -6.39 -29.70
C TYR A 195 -13.34 -7.50 -30.06
N MET A 196 -14.18 -7.93 -29.11
CA MET A 196 -15.23 -8.95 -29.32
C MET A 196 -16.39 -8.49 -30.21
N ARG A 197 -16.48 -7.17 -30.48
CA ARG A 197 -17.47 -6.59 -31.42
C ARG A 197 -16.99 -6.62 -32.88
N LYS A 198 -15.74 -7.01 -33.14
CA LYS A 198 -15.21 -7.30 -34.48
C LYS A 198 -15.24 -8.81 -34.73
#